data_AF-A0AB37UET1-F1
#
_entry.id   AF-A0AB37UET1-F1
#
_cell.length_a   1.000
_cell.length_b   1.000
_cell.length_c   1.000
_cell.angle_alpha   90.00
_cell.angle_beta   90.00
_cell.angle_gamma   90.00
#
_symmetry.space_group_name_H-M   'P 1'
#
loop_
_entity.id
_entity.type
_entity.pdbx_description
1 polymer ?
#
loop_
_entity_poly.entity_id
_entity_poly.type
_entity_poly.pdbx_seq_one_letter_code
_entity_poly.pdbx_strand_id
1 'polypeptide(L)'
;MTLTFDKNVYGSLLVEFQPKVVETEEENEKYLEIIEKLMAEKNRTPEQDTLLDLLVTLVEKFEDEHYQLGGSTPQSILLHLMEARDLRQEDLIGVIGSRGVVSEVVNGKRSISKAQAKALGEFFHVSPELFI
;
A
#
# COMPACT_ATOMS: atom_id res chain seq x y z
N MET A 1 24.07 18.42 -24.58
CA MET A 1 24.27 19.19 -23.34
C MET A 1 24.27 18.18 -22.21
N THR A 2 25.38 18.01 -21.52
CA THR A 2 25.49 17.10 -20.37
C THR A 2 24.71 17.70 -19.22
N LEU A 3 23.53 17.14 -18.91
CA LEU A 3 22.76 17.44 -17.72
C LEU A 3 23.59 16.99 -16.51
N THR A 4 24.36 17.93 -15.96
CA THR A 4 25.15 17.72 -14.76
C THR A 4 24.23 17.68 -13.56
N PHE A 5 24.21 16.53 -12.87
CA PHE A 5 23.57 16.36 -11.58
C PHE A 5 24.06 17.42 -10.58
N ASP A 6 23.15 18.23 -10.05
CA ASP A 6 23.44 19.27 -9.07
C ASP A 6 23.15 18.77 -7.64
N LYS A 7 24.24 18.62 -6.87
CA LYS A 7 24.17 18.17 -5.48
C LYS A 7 23.41 19.13 -4.56
N ASN A 8 23.37 20.43 -4.87
CA ASN A 8 22.63 21.40 -4.07
C ASN A 8 21.12 21.25 -4.29
N VAL A 9 20.70 21.07 -5.55
CA VAL A 9 19.30 20.80 -5.89
C VAL A 9 18.85 19.50 -5.25
N TYR A 10 19.64 18.43 -5.39
CA TYR A 10 19.32 17.16 -4.72
C TYR A 10 19.32 17.29 -3.20
N GLY A 11 20.24 18.05 -2.62
CA GLY A 11 20.25 18.34 -1.18
C GLY A 11 18.99 19.06 -0.70
N SER A 12 18.47 20.03 -1.46
CA SER A 12 17.20 20.70 -1.14
C SER A 12 16.02 19.73 -1.18
N LEU A 13 15.97 18.84 -2.18
CA LEU A 13 14.96 17.79 -2.28
C LEU A 13 15.01 16.85 -1.06
N LEU A 14 16.20 16.43 -0.63
CA LEU A 14 16.33 15.58 0.56
C LEU A 14 15.86 16.25 1.85
N VAL A 15 16.06 17.56 1.99
CA VAL A 15 15.58 18.33 3.16
C VAL A 15 14.06 18.50 3.14
N GLU A 16 13.47 18.65 1.96
CA GLU A 16 12.02 18.77 1.78
C GLU A 16 11.30 17.45 2.05
N PHE A 17 11.73 16.37 1.40
CA PHE A 17 11.04 15.09 1.43
C PHE A 17 11.45 14.20 2.61
N GLN A 18 12.64 14.43 3.18
CA GLN A 18 13.21 13.70 4.32
C GLN A 18 13.03 12.17 4.19
N PRO A 19 13.51 11.56 3.08
CA PRO A 19 13.33 10.14 2.85
C PRO A 19 14.03 9.34 3.96
N LYS A 20 13.30 8.39 4.51
CA LYS A 20 13.76 7.43 5.51
C LYS A 20 13.21 6.05 5.19
N VAL A 21 13.72 5.02 5.87
CA VAL A 21 13.14 3.68 5.79
C VAL A 21 11.67 3.78 6.21
N VAL A 22 10.79 3.22 5.38
CA VAL A 22 9.35 3.16 5.64
C VAL A 22 9.15 2.04 6.68
N GLU A 23 8.51 2.36 7.79
CA GLU A 23 8.25 1.42 8.89
C GLU A 23 6.75 1.26 9.17
N THR A 24 5.92 2.13 8.60
CA THR A 24 4.46 2.19 8.84
C THR A 24 3.68 2.39 7.56
N GLU A 25 2.40 2.01 7.57
CA GLU A 25 1.52 2.16 6.41
C GLU A 25 1.29 3.63 6.03
N GLU A 26 1.12 4.51 7.03
CA GLU A 26 0.94 5.95 6.78
C GLU A 26 2.14 6.57 6.06
N GLU A 27 3.35 6.05 6.32
CA GLU A 27 4.57 6.48 5.61
C GLU A 27 4.64 5.92 4.19
N ASN A 28 4.17 4.69 3.99
CA ASN A 28 4.07 4.06 2.68
C ASN A 28 3.12 4.85 1.76
N GLU A 29 1.89 5.11 2.22
CA GLU A 29 0.89 5.90 1.50
C GLU A 29 1.42 7.30 1.15
N LYS A 30 2.09 7.96 2.09
CA LYS A 30 2.69 9.28 1.86
C LYS A 30 3.75 9.24 0.76
N TYR A 31 4.60 8.21 0.73
CA TYR A 31 5.63 8.08 -0.30
C TYR A 31 5.03 7.73 -1.66
N LEU A 32 4.00 6.89 -1.71
CA LEU A 32 3.23 6.60 -2.93
C LEU A 32 2.63 7.88 -3.54
N GLU A 33 2.03 8.76 -2.73
CA GLU A 33 1.51 10.04 -3.23
C GLU A 33 2.60 10.94 -3.85
N ILE A 34 3.78 10.96 -3.23
CA ILE A 34 4.91 11.77 -3.71
C ILE A 34 5.44 11.19 -5.02
N ILE A 35 5.61 9.87 -5.07
CA ILE A 35 6.00 9.13 -6.28
C ILE A 35 5.03 9.43 -7.42
N GLU A 36 3.72 9.36 -7.19
CA GLU A 36 2.71 9.67 -8.20
C GLU A 36 2.83 11.11 -8.73
N LYS A 37 2.97 12.08 -7.82
CA LYS A 37 3.16 13.50 -8.17
C LYS A 37 4.41 13.71 -9.03
N LEU A 38 5.53 13.07 -8.67
CA LEU A 38 6.78 13.14 -9.44
C LEU A 38 6.64 12.46 -10.81
N MET A 39 5.99 11.29 -10.87
CA MET A 39 5.76 10.58 -12.14
C MET A 39 4.89 11.39 -13.11
N ALA A 40 3.90 12.12 -12.60
CA ALA A 40 3.03 12.99 -13.39
C ALA A 40 3.74 14.22 -13.98
N GLU A 41 4.91 14.59 -13.45
CA GLU A 41 5.67 15.76 -13.89
C GLU A 41 6.38 15.49 -15.22
N LYS A 42 6.08 16.30 -16.25
CA LYS A 42 6.55 16.07 -17.64
C LYS A 42 8.03 16.37 -17.87
N ASN A 43 8.63 17.25 -17.06
CA ASN A 43 9.99 17.74 -17.22
C ASN A 43 10.77 17.55 -15.93
N ARG A 44 10.96 16.30 -15.50
CA ARG A 44 11.76 16.00 -14.32
C ARG A 44 13.23 16.35 -14.54
N THR A 45 13.85 16.88 -13.50
CA THR A 45 15.31 17.03 -13.45
C THR A 45 15.97 15.69 -13.07
N PRO A 46 17.27 15.49 -13.38
CA PRO A 46 18.00 14.29 -12.97
C PRO A 46 17.96 14.02 -11.45
N GLU A 47 17.87 15.08 -10.64
CA GLU A 47 17.77 15.00 -9.18
C GLU A 47 16.39 14.52 -8.73
N GLN A 48 15.32 14.96 -9.42
CA GLN A 48 13.97 14.47 -9.17
C GLN A 48 13.83 12.99 -9.57
N ASP A 49 14.42 12.58 -10.69
CA ASP A 49 14.46 11.17 -11.10
C ASP A 49 15.24 10.33 -10.06
N THR A 50 16.37 10.83 -9.56
CA THR A 50 17.14 10.13 -8.52
C THR A 50 16.38 10.01 -7.19
N LEU A 51 15.65 11.07 -6.79
CA LEU A 51 14.78 11.01 -5.61
C LEU A 51 13.63 10.02 -5.82
N LEU A 52 13.02 10.02 -7.01
CA LEU A 52 11.96 9.08 -7.36
C LEU A 52 12.44 7.64 -7.21
N ASP A 53 13.59 7.30 -7.79
CA ASP A 53 14.18 5.96 -7.68
C ASP A 53 14.44 5.57 -6.21
N LEU A 54 14.92 6.51 -5.39
CA LEU A 54 15.11 6.29 -3.96
C LEU A 54 13.79 5.99 -3.25
N LEU A 55 12.75 6.81 -3.48
CA LEU A 55 11.45 6.64 -2.84
C LEU A 55 10.79 5.32 -3.26
N VAL A 56 10.86 4.98 -4.55
CA VAL A 56 10.37 3.69 -5.08
C VAL A 56 11.09 2.54 -4.38
N THR A 57 12.43 2.58 -4.29
CA THR A 57 13.20 1.52 -3.61
C THR A 57 12.79 1.36 -2.13
N LEU A 58 12.48 2.46 -1.44
CA LEU A 58 12.08 2.44 -0.03
C LEU A 58 10.68 1.84 0.15
N VAL A 59 9.75 2.21 -0.73
CA VAL A 59 8.40 1.63 -0.80
C VAL A 59 8.49 0.15 -1.14
N GLU A 60 9.16 -0.22 -2.23
CA GLU A 60 9.35 -1.62 -2.64
C GLU A 60 9.93 -2.47 -1.52
N LYS A 61 10.94 -1.97 -0.79
CA LYS A 61 11.50 -2.70 0.34
C LYS A 61 10.47 -2.91 1.45
N PHE A 62 9.71 -1.87 1.81
CA PHE A 62 8.66 -2.00 2.82
C PHE A 62 7.56 -2.94 2.35
N GLU A 63 7.13 -2.83 1.10
CA GLU A 63 6.15 -3.71 0.50
C GLU A 63 6.68 -5.14 0.35
N ASP A 64 7.96 -5.37 0.11
CA ASP A 64 8.52 -6.72 0.12
C ASP A 64 8.51 -7.33 1.52
N GLU A 65 8.80 -6.53 2.55
CA GLU A 65 8.79 -7.00 3.93
C GLU A 65 7.38 -7.19 4.50
N HIS A 66 6.43 -6.34 4.12
CA HIS A 66 5.07 -6.28 4.68
C HIS A 66 3.99 -6.88 3.76
N TYR A 67 4.20 -6.79 2.45
CA TYR A 67 3.28 -7.20 1.38
C TYR A 67 3.85 -8.27 0.43
N GLN A 68 5.06 -8.79 0.68
CA GLN A 68 5.77 -9.83 -0.09
C GLN A 68 5.26 -10.00 -1.53
N LEU A 69 5.94 -9.37 -2.50
CA LEU A 69 5.72 -9.56 -3.93
C LEU A 69 5.59 -11.06 -4.28
N GLY A 70 4.34 -11.54 -4.35
CA GLY A 70 3.99 -12.93 -4.62
C GLY A 70 2.78 -13.49 -3.88
N GLY A 71 2.33 -12.87 -2.77
CA GLY A 71 1.19 -13.36 -2.01
C GLY A 71 0.32 -12.22 -1.51
N SER A 72 -0.72 -11.87 -2.27
CA SER A 72 -1.76 -10.98 -1.78
C SER A 72 -2.23 -11.47 -0.40
N THR A 73 -1.98 -10.69 0.65
CA THR A 73 -2.41 -11.10 1.99
C THR A 73 -3.93 -11.19 2.02
N PRO A 74 -4.52 -12.06 2.85
CA PRO A 74 -5.98 -12.13 3.00
C PRO A 74 -6.63 -10.76 3.26
N GLN A 75 -5.92 -9.85 3.94
CA GLN A 75 -6.36 -8.49 4.17
C GLN A 75 -6.29 -7.62 2.91
N SER A 76 -5.18 -7.63 2.16
CA SER A 76 -5.06 -6.79 0.95
C SER A 76 -6.05 -7.23 -0.13
N ILE A 77 -6.29 -8.54 -0.27
CA ILE A 77 -7.36 -9.07 -1.13
C ILE A 77 -8.72 -8.57 -0.67
N LEU A 78 -8.98 -8.58 0.63
CA LEU A 78 -10.23 -8.07 1.18
C LEU A 78 -10.42 -6.59 0.87
N LEU A 79 -9.41 -5.75 1.11
CA LEU A 79 -9.44 -4.32 0.83
C LEU A 79 -9.68 -4.04 -0.65
N HIS A 80 -8.94 -4.73 -1.52
CA HIS A 80 -9.10 -4.58 -2.97
C HIS A 80 -10.50 -4.98 -3.46
N LEU A 81 -11.06 -6.07 -2.92
CA LEU A 81 -12.41 -6.50 -3.27
C LEU A 81 -13.50 -5.57 -2.71
N MET A 82 -13.26 -4.96 -1.55
CA MET A 82 -14.15 -3.93 -0.99
C MET A 82 -14.14 -2.68 -1.88
N GLU A 83 -12.97 -2.20 -2.27
CA GLU A 83 -12.81 -1.03 -3.14
C GLU A 83 -13.44 -1.27 -4.53
N ALA A 84 -13.13 -2.41 -5.16
CA ALA A 84 -13.67 -2.77 -6.48
C ALA A 84 -15.20 -2.90 -6.52
N ARG A 85 -15.86 -2.99 -5.36
CA ARG A 85 -17.31 -3.12 -5.22
C ARG A 85 -17.97 -1.98 -4.46
N ASP A 86 -17.23 -0.92 -4.14
CA ASP A 86 -17.70 0.23 -3.36
C ASP A 86 -18.37 -0.19 -2.03
N LEU A 87 -17.70 -1.12 -1.32
CA LEU A 87 -18.17 -1.67 -0.05
C LEU A 87 -17.47 -1.03 1.14
N ARG A 88 -18.23 -0.79 2.20
CA ARG A 88 -17.73 -0.24 3.46
C ARG A 88 -17.59 -1.35 4.49
N GLN A 89 -16.81 -1.10 5.54
CA GLN A 89 -16.63 -2.06 6.64
C GLN A 89 -17.98 -2.49 7.26
N GLU A 90 -18.97 -1.61 7.25
CA GLU A 90 -20.30 -1.94 7.77
C GLU A 90 -21.04 -3.02 6.98
N ASP A 91 -20.75 -3.17 5.70
CA ASP A 91 -21.37 -4.18 4.83
C ASP A 91 -20.84 -5.60 5.11
N LEU A 92 -19.69 -5.71 5.80
CA LEU A 92 -19.12 -6.98 6.25
C LEU A 92 -19.57 -7.38 7.66
N ILE A 93 -20.34 -6.53 8.35
CA ILE A 93 -20.90 -6.83 9.67
C ILE A 93 -21.94 -7.95 9.51
N GLY A 94 -21.80 -9.01 10.31
CA GLY A 94 -22.63 -10.21 10.20
C GLY A 94 -22.14 -11.21 9.16
N VAL A 95 -21.27 -10.81 8.22
CA VAL A 95 -20.60 -11.73 7.28
C VAL A 95 -19.44 -12.43 7.98
N ILE A 96 -18.52 -11.64 8.57
CA ILE A 96 -17.31 -12.16 9.22
C ILE A 96 -17.29 -11.95 10.73
N GLY A 97 -18.28 -11.26 11.29
CA GLY A 97 -18.41 -11.05 12.73
C GLY A 97 -19.07 -9.74 13.13
N SER A 98 -18.85 -9.32 14.38
CA SER A 98 -19.33 -8.04 14.89
C SER A 98 -18.51 -6.86 14.35
N ARG A 99 -19.02 -5.63 14.49
CA ARG A 99 -18.33 -4.40 14.06
C ARG A 99 -16.87 -4.31 14.52
N GLY A 100 -16.60 -4.70 15.78
CA GLY A 100 -15.23 -4.71 16.32
C GLY A 100 -14.33 -5.69 15.56
N VAL A 101 -14.81 -6.92 15.34
CA VAL A 101 -14.06 -7.95 14.62
C VAL A 101 -13.80 -7.55 13.17
N VAL A 102 -14.79 -6.97 12.49
CA VAL A 102 -14.61 -6.48 11.12
C VAL A 102 -13.52 -5.42 11.06
N SER A 103 -13.57 -4.43 11.98
CA SER A 103 -12.56 -3.38 12.04
C SER A 103 -11.16 -3.93 12.31
N GLU A 104 -11.04 -4.90 13.23
CA GLU A 104 -9.76 -5.55 13.51
C GLU A 104 -9.21 -6.32 12.30
N VAL A 105 -10.08 -6.99 11.55
CA VAL A 105 -9.70 -7.76 10.35
C VAL A 105 -9.30 -6.85 9.20
N VAL A 106 -10.11 -5.83 8.91
CA VAL A 106 -9.86 -4.89 7.80
C VAL A 106 -8.60 -4.05 8.05
N ASN A 107 -8.35 -3.68 9.31
CA ASN A 107 -7.15 -2.95 9.70
C ASN A 107 -5.94 -3.87 10.02
N GLY A 108 -6.00 -5.17 9.71
CA GLY A 108 -4.87 -6.10 9.88
C GLY A 108 -4.49 -6.43 11.33
N LYS A 109 -5.22 -5.93 12.33
CA LYS A 109 -5.00 -6.22 13.76
C LYS A 109 -5.33 -7.67 14.13
N ARG A 110 -6.15 -8.33 13.29
CA ARG A 110 -6.57 -9.72 13.48
C ARG A 110 -6.54 -10.47 12.16
N SER A 111 -5.97 -11.68 12.18
CA SER A 111 -5.96 -12.57 11.03
C SER A 111 -7.36 -13.11 10.68
N ILE A 112 -7.58 -13.37 9.39
CA ILE A 112 -8.81 -13.99 8.90
C ILE A 112 -8.79 -15.48 9.24
N SER A 113 -9.79 -15.93 10.00
CA SER A 113 -9.96 -17.36 10.28
C SER A 113 -10.52 -18.11 9.07
N LYS A 114 -10.29 -19.43 8.98
CA LYS A 114 -10.86 -20.26 7.90
C LYS A 114 -12.38 -20.14 7.74
N ALA A 115 -13.10 -19.94 8.85
CA ALA A 115 -14.55 -19.72 8.82
C ALA A 115 -14.91 -18.38 8.16
N GLN A 116 -14.17 -17.33 8.49
CA GLN A 116 -14.32 -16.00 7.88
C GLN A 116 -13.89 -16.01 6.41
N ALA A 117 -12.79 -16.68 6.06
CA ALA A 117 -12.33 -16.87 4.68
C ALA A 117 -13.41 -17.50 3.81
N LYS A 118 -14.11 -18.52 4.33
CA LYS A 118 -15.24 -19.14 3.63
C LYS A 118 -16.41 -18.18 3.45
N ALA A 119 -16.79 -17.45 4.51
CA ALA A 119 -17.87 -16.46 4.43
C ALA A 119 -17.54 -15.33 3.44
N LEU A 120 -16.29 -14.88 3.41
CA LEU A 120 -15.80 -13.89 2.44
C LEU A 120 -15.80 -14.46 1.02
N GLY A 121 -15.35 -15.70 0.81
CA GLY A 121 -15.41 -16.36 -0.49
C GLY A 121 -16.85 -16.46 -1.02
N GLU A 122 -17.82 -16.80 -0.17
CA GLU A 122 -19.24 -16.84 -0.53
C GLU A 122 -19.80 -15.43 -0.82
N PHE A 123 -19.49 -14.44 0.01
CA PHE A 123 -19.93 -13.06 -0.17
C PHE A 123 -19.34 -12.42 -1.45
N PHE A 124 -18.04 -12.58 -1.65
CA PHE A 124 -17.33 -12.04 -2.81
C PHE A 124 -17.44 -12.91 -4.06
N HIS A 125 -17.99 -14.13 -3.97
CA HIS A 125 -18.05 -15.09 -5.08
C HIS A 125 -16.66 -15.41 -5.66
N VAL A 126 -15.68 -15.61 -4.78
CA VAL A 126 -14.29 -15.96 -5.12
C VAL A 126 -13.84 -17.17 -4.30
N SER A 127 -12.69 -17.77 -4.65
CA SER A 127 -12.17 -18.90 -3.88
C SER A 127 -11.84 -18.47 -2.43
N PRO A 128 -12.30 -19.20 -1.40
CA PRO A 128 -11.92 -18.96 -0.01
C PRO A 128 -10.41 -19.02 0.23
N GLU A 129 -9.66 -19.73 -0.63
CA GLU A 129 -8.21 -19.86 -0.55
C GLU A 129 -7.48 -18.52 -0.70
N LEU A 130 -8.14 -17.52 -1.29
CA LEU A 130 -7.64 -16.15 -1.34
C LEU A 130 -7.54 -15.51 0.05
N PHE A 131 -8.22 -16.05 1.06
CA PHE A 131 -8.26 -15.48 2.41
C PHE A 131 -7.67 -16.40 3.48
N ILE A 132 -6.94 -17.45 3.09
CA ILE A 132 -6.37 -18.48 4.00
C ILE A 132 -4.85 -18.30 4.16
#